data_AF-A0A5E7D644-F1
#
_entry.id   AF-A0A5E7D644-F1
#
_cell.length_a   1.000
_cell.length_b   1.000
_cell.length_c   1.000
_cell.angle_alpha   90.00
_cell.angle_beta   90.00
_cell.angle_gamma   90.00
#
_symmetry.space_group_name_H-M   'P 1'
#
loop_
_entity.id
_entity.type
_entity.pdbx_description
1 polymer ?
#
loop_
_entity_poly.entity_id
_entity_poly.type
_entity_poly.pdbx_seq_one_letter_code
_entity_poly.pdbx_strand_id
1 'polypeptide(L)'
;MSDEPVSKTKKRFIAGAVCPACSEPDKLMMWSEDDVPHRECVACGYSDTLNEQGLSVPKELGTRVNVSALKAPDAKVQAVQFFPNPKLKKKPDDQH
;
A
#
# COMPACT_ATOMS: atom_id res chain seq x y z
N MET A 1 14.19 -15.00 36.18
CA MET A 1 14.81 -13.73 35.80
C MET A 1 15.51 -13.97 34.48
N SER A 2 14.81 -13.79 33.36
CA SER A 2 15.37 -13.95 32.02
C SER A 2 15.62 -12.55 31.48
N ASP A 3 16.80 -12.02 31.76
CA ASP A 3 17.27 -10.74 31.22
C ASP A 3 18.05 -11.09 29.94
N GLU A 4 17.33 -11.25 28.83
CA GLU A 4 17.93 -11.28 27.49
C GLU A 4 18.43 -9.86 27.21
N PRO A 5 19.70 -9.67 26.79
CA PRO A 5 20.20 -8.34 26.53
C PRO A 5 19.48 -7.81 25.29
N VAL A 6 18.44 -7.00 25.49
CA VAL A 6 17.87 -6.16 24.44
C VAL A 6 18.99 -5.23 24.00
N SER A 7 19.73 -5.67 22.99
CA SER A 7 20.61 -4.88 22.15
C SER A 7 19.74 -3.79 21.54
N LYS A 8 19.53 -2.71 22.30
CA LYS A 8 18.77 -1.54 21.86
C LYS A 8 19.43 -1.05 20.58
N THR A 9 18.80 -1.30 19.44
CA THR A 9 19.33 -0.90 18.16
C THR A 9 19.64 0.58 18.18
N LYS A 10 20.90 0.94 17.96
CA LYS A 10 21.34 2.34 18.06
C LYS A 10 20.79 3.13 16.88
N LYS A 11 19.80 3.98 17.14
CA LYS A 11 19.28 4.95 16.19
C LYS A 11 20.36 5.99 15.85
N ARG A 12 20.57 6.29 14.57
CA ARG A 12 21.52 7.27 14.04
C ARG A 12 20.78 8.36 13.27
N PHE A 13 21.22 9.60 13.39
CA PHE A 13 20.60 10.70 12.65
C PHE A 13 21.10 10.77 11.20
N ILE A 14 20.23 11.21 10.28
CA ILE A 14 20.58 11.43 8.87
C ILE A 14 20.71 12.93 8.60
N ALA A 15 21.95 13.43 8.54
CA ALA A 15 22.22 14.83 8.22
C ALA A 15 21.91 15.14 6.74
N GLY A 16 21.28 16.29 6.49
CA GLY A 16 20.88 16.76 5.16
C GLY A 16 19.61 16.10 4.61
N ALA A 17 18.99 15.17 5.34
CA ALA A 17 17.77 14.51 4.89
C ALA A 17 16.51 15.30 5.29
N VAL A 18 15.58 15.43 4.35
CA VAL A 18 14.29 16.08 4.55
C VAL A 18 13.23 15.02 4.81
N CYS A 19 12.43 15.20 5.86
CA CYS A 19 11.32 14.31 6.16
C CYS A 19 10.26 14.35 5.04
N PRO A 20 9.85 13.21 4.44
CA PRO A 20 8.84 13.22 3.38
C PRO A 20 7.42 13.54 3.88
N ALA A 21 7.18 13.48 5.20
CA ALA A 21 5.86 13.73 5.78
C ALA A 21 5.65 15.18 6.24
N CYS A 22 6.65 15.80 6.89
CA CYS A 22 6.53 17.17 7.40
C CYS A 22 7.49 18.18 6.73
N SER A 23 8.34 17.73 5.81
CA SER A 23 9.32 18.56 5.10
C SER A 23 10.37 19.24 5.98
N GLU A 24 10.51 18.81 7.24
CA GLU A 24 11.56 19.32 8.12
C GLU A 24 12.91 18.66 7.78
N PRO A 25 13.99 19.46 7.63
CA PRO A 25 15.34 18.94 7.47
C PRO A 25 15.88 18.43 8.81
N ASP A 26 16.76 17.44 8.75
CA ASP A 26 17.53 17.02 9.92
C ASP A 26 16.60 16.60 11.07
N LYS A 27 15.67 15.69 10.76
CA LYS A 27 14.76 15.07 11.76
C LYS A 27 14.62 13.57 11.61
N LEU A 28 15.24 12.97 10.58
CA LEU A 28 15.18 11.54 10.34
C LEU A 28 16.27 10.79 11.12
N MET A 29 15.86 9.75 11.82
CA MET A 29 16.72 8.77 12.47
C MET A 29 16.61 7.42 11.76
N MET A 30 17.73 6.73 11.55
CA MET A 30 17.83 5.42 10.92
C MET A 30 18.39 4.38 11.89
N TRP A 31 17.87 3.16 11.84
CA TRP A 31 18.39 2.01 12.56
C TRP A 31 18.15 0.72 11.75
N SER A 32 18.73 -0.39 12.17
CA SER A 32 18.54 -1.70 11.53
C SER A 32 18.02 -2.70 12.53
N GLU A 33 16.82 -3.23 12.30
CA GLU A 33 16.17 -4.21 13.17
C GLU A 33 15.99 -5.49 12.37
N ASP A 34 16.53 -6.61 12.86
CA ASP A 34 16.52 -7.91 12.16
C ASP A 34 16.99 -7.82 10.69
N ASP A 35 18.10 -7.12 10.46
CA ASP A 35 18.67 -6.81 9.13
C ASP A 35 17.78 -5.96 8.20
N VAL A 36 16.63 -5.46 8.70
CA VAL A 36 15.77 -4.54 7.98
C VAL A 36 16.13 -3.09 8.35
N PRO A 37 16.47 -2.22 7.39
CA PRO A 37 16.69 -0.81 7.65
C PRO A 37 15.36 -0.09 7.91
N HIS A 38 15.30 0.66 9.00
CA HIS A 38 14.16 1.48 9.42
C HIS A 38 14.54 2.95 9.52
N ARG A 39 13.60 3.84 9.21
CA ARG A 39 13.73 5.28 9.44
C ARG A 39 12.53 5.86 10.18
N GLU A 40 12.75 6.86 11.03
CA GLU A 40 11.72 7.56 11.79
C GLU A 40 12.00 9.07 11.87
N CYS A 41 10.96 9.91 11.77
CA CYS A 41 11.04 11.34 11.99
C CYS A 41 10.70 11.70 13.44
N VAL A 42 11.61 12.38 14.13
CA VAL A 42 11.39 12.80 15.53
C VAL A 42 10.41 13.96 15.68
N ALA A 43 10.11 14.69 14.61
CA ALA A 43 9.21 15.84 14.64
C ALA A 43 7.74 15.45 14.47
N CYS A 44 7.45 14.58 13.49
CA CYS A 44 6.08 14.20 13.13
C CYS A 44 5.73 12.74 13.40
N GLY A 45 6.69 11.91 13.82
CA GLY A 45 6.47 10.48 14.07
C GLY A 45 6.35 9.61 12.82
N TYR A 46 6.68 10.13 11.63
CA TYR A 46 6.71 9.34 10.40
C TYR A 46 7.69 8.17 10.54
N SER A 47 7.25 6.94 10.26
CA SER A 47 8.08 5.73 10.31
C SER A 47 8.02 4.98 8.98
N ASP A 48 9.15 4.47 8.51
CA ASP A 48 9.22 3.76 7.25
C ASP A 48 10.27 2.64 7.27
N THR A 49 9.98 1.58 6.52
CA THR A 49 10.83 0.39 6.38
C THR A 49 11.45 0.41 5.00
N LEU A 50 12.78 0.35 4.92
CA LEU A 50 13.50 0.36 3.67
C LEU A 50 13.85 -1.08 3.25
N ASN A 51 13.92 -1.34 1.95
CA ASN A 51 14.49 -2.59 1.43
C ASN A 51 16.03 -2.53 1.40
N GLU A 52 16.68 -3.61 0.98
CA GLU A 52 18.15 -3.68 0.82
C GLU A 52 18.71 -2.60 -0.12
N GLN A 53 17.89 -2.08 -1.03
CA GLN A 53 18.25 -1.02 -1.97
C GLN A 53 18.03 0.39 -1.40
N GLY A 54 17.60 0.52 -0.14
CA GLY A 54 17.34 1.81 0.51
C GLY A 54 16.07 2.51 0.02
N LEU A 55 15.16 1.80 -0.64
CA LEU A 55 13.86 2.31 -1.07
C LEU A 55 12.82 2.04 0.01
N SER A 56 11.95 3.02 0.27
CA SER A 56 10.78 2.83 1.12
C SER A 56 9.93 1.69 0.56
N VAL A 57 9.59 0.71 1.40
CA VAL A 57 8.65 -0.35 1.05
C VAL A 57 7.28 0.10 1.54
N PRO A 58 6.40 0.60 0.65
CA PRO A 58 5.06 0.96 1.06
C PRO A 58 4.37 -0.32 1.49
N LYS A 59 3.98 -0.39 2.77
CA LYS A 59 3.08 -1.45 3.22
C LYS A 59 1.76 -1.22 2.50
N GLU A 60 1.47 -2.05 1.50
CA GLU A 60 0.22 -2.00 0.73
C GLU A 60 -0.95 -1.83 1.71
N LEU A 61 -1.61 -0.67 1.65
CA LEU A 61 -2.75 -0.40 2.50
C LEU A 61 -3.83 -1.40 2.09
N GLY A 62 -4.36 -2.15 3.07
CA GLY A 62 -5.47 -3.07 2.87
C GLY A 62 -6.74 -2.31 2.47
N THR A 63 -6.82 -1.89 1.21
CA THR A 63 -7.99 -1.23 0.66
C THR A 63 -8.99 -2.28 0.22
N ARG A 64 -10.27 -1.92 0.23
CA ARG A 64 -11.39 -2.79 -0.16
C ARG A 64 -11.26 -3.39 -1.57
N VAL A 65 -10.37 -2.82 -2.40
CA VAL A 65 -10.12 -3.17 -3.80
C VAL A 65 -8.91 -4.08 -3.98
N ASN A 66 -8.06 -4.23 -2.95
CA ASN A 66 -6.89 -5.10 -2.97
C ASN A 66 -7.18 -6.40 -2.19
N VAL A 67 -8.26 -7.08 -2.57
CA VAL A 67 -8.48 -8.49 -2.20
C VAL A 67 -8.09 -9.34 -3.40
N SER A 68 -6.83 -9.77 -3.43
CA SER A 68 -6.35 -10.81 -4.35
C SER A 68 -6.86 -12.18 -3.91
N ALA A 69 -8.18 -12.33 -3.92
CA ALA A 69 -8.85 -13.62 -3.88
C ALA A 69 -9.72 -13.72 -5.13
N LEU A 70 -9.07 -13.91 -6.29
CA LEU A 70 -9.69 -14.68 -7.37
C LEU A 70 -9.81 -16.11 -6.86
N LYS A 71 -10.79 -16.35 -5.98
CA LYS A 71 -11.31 -17.68 -5.74
C LYS A 71 -11.90 -18.12 -7.08
N ALA A 72 -11.38 -19.22 -7.64
CA ALA A 72 -11.92 -19.79 -8.87
C ALA A 72 -13.45 -19.85 -8.75
N PRO A 73 -14.21 -19.31 -9.71
CA PRO A 73 -15.66 -19.25 -9.58
C PRO A 73 -16.22 -20.68 -9.46
N ASP A 74 -16.89 -20.96 -8.36
CA ASP A 74 -17.67 -22.18 -8.20
C ASP A 74 -18.68 -22.30 -9.36
N ALA A 75 -18.84 -23.52 -9.87
CA ALA A 75 -19.50 -23.87 -11.13
C ALA A 75 -21.04 -23.68 -11.18
N LYS A 76 -21.56 -22.57 -10.65
CA LYS A 76 -22.95 -22.12 -10.80
C LYS A 76 -23.01 -20.63 -11.14
N VAL A 77 -22.37 -20.25 -12.24
CA VAL A 77 -22.61 -18.95 -12.87
C VAL A 77 -23.91 -19.07 -13.67
N GLN A 78 -25.00 -18.49 -13.18
CA GLN A 78 -26.26 -18.43 -13.93
C GLN A 78 -26.32 -17.11 -14.70
N ALA A 79 -26.14 -17.20 -16.03
CA ALA A 79 -26.19 -16.03 -16.90
C ALA A 79 -27.59 -15.38 -16.84
N VAL A 80 -27.64 -14.10 -16.51
CA VAL A 80 -28.89 -13.33 -16.55
C VAL A 80 -29.23 -13.05 -18.02
N GLN A 81 -30.41 -13.50 -18.45
CA GLN A 81 -30.92 -13.22 -19.78
C GLN A 81 -31.53 -11.80 -19.80
N PHE A 82 -30.86 -10.88 -20.49
CA PHE A 82 -31.38 -9.55 -20.74
C PHE A 82 -32.51 -9.62 -21.77
N PHE A 83 -33.73 -9.30 -21.34
CA PHE A 83 -34.83 -9.06 -22.27
C PHE A 83 -34.71 -7.66 -22.85
N PRO A 84 -34.64 -7.49 -24.18
CA PRO A 84 -34.57 -6.17 -24.79
C PRO A 84 -35.82 -5.37 -24.42
N ASN A 85 -35.58 -4.14 -23.95
CA ASN A 85 -36.61 -3.24 -23.45
C ASN A 85 -37.66 -2.97 -24.56
N PRO A 86 -38.94 -3.37 -24.37
CA PRO A 86 -39.96 -3.32 -25.41
C PRO A 86 -40.39 -1.89 -25.81
N LYS A 87 -39.90 -0.85 -25.13
CA LYS A 87 -40.26 0.55 -25.40
C LYS A 87 -39.29 1.31 -26.31
N LEU A 88 -38.21 0.68 -26.80
CA LEU A 88 -37.32 1.29 -27.80
C LEU A 88 -37.78 0.94 -29.22
N LYS A 89 -38.82 1.63 -29.70
CA LYS A 89 -39.16 1.63 -31.13
C LYS A 89 -38.04 2.35 -31.91
N LYS A 90 -37.17 1.60 -32.60
CA LYS A 90 -36.35 2.18 -33.68
C LYS A 90 -37.30 2.63 -34.79
N LYS A 91 -37.24 3.91 -35.15
CA LYS A 91 -37.90 4.41 -36.37
C LYS A 91 -37.20 3.78 -37.58
N PRO A 92 -37.93 3.32 -38.61
CA PRO A 92 -37.31 2.97 -39.88
C PRO A 92 -36.85 4.26 -40.54
N ASP A 93 -35.56 4.35 -40.85
CA ASP A 93 -35.05 5.28 -41.84
C ASP A 93 -34.81 4.47 -43.13
N ASP A 94 -35.24 5.04 -44.23
CA ASP A 94 -35.54 4.42 -45.52
C ASP A 94 -34.39 3.61 -46.16
N GLN A 95 -34.79 2.57 -46.91
CA GLN A 95 -33.95 1.85 -47.87
C GLN A 95 -33.82 2.65 -49.16
N HIS A 96 -32.57 2.75 -49.65
CA HIS A 96 -32.14 3.12 -51.01
C HIS A 96 -32.01 4.61 -51.34
#